data_AF-A0A2U8I7G8-F1
#
_entry.id   AF-A0A2U8I7G8-F1
#
_cell.length_a   1.000
_cell.length_b   1.000
_cell.length_c   1.000
_cell.angle_alpha   90.00
_cell.angle_beta   90.00
_cell.angle_gamma   90.00
#
_symmetry.space_group_name_H-M   'P 1'
#
loop_
_entity.id
_entity.type
_entity.pdbx_description
1 polymer ?
#
loop_
_entity_poly.entity_id
_entity_poly.type
_entity_poly.pdbx_seq_one_letter_code
_entity_poly.pdbx_strand_id
1 'polypeptide(L)'
;MSISILHKWSSVLLWTSQRGHWFIQELSSNGTMGREIDHGFWAHYYDSQFHFYIRDNHFFYGQAEEGNNWFIQKLSSNGTMGREIDHGFWAHYYDSQFPFYINGRQFFYGQAKEGKNWFIQEISSCIDDDILSPYHFSDYKIASWNMQGANHDEGKWRNIIANEVKVISNHSNVDIFALQECGALPKSVSTVSDRAPQELISSNNNIELTQNLWALGTNYRPNDVYVYHVENGNQYNRTSMAIVSRYKADEVFIVGPVDNATRPVIGIRRGNDYFFNIHAGAHRNNESPSVISVIENYMSRIVNDNVNATWVIMGDYNTAPDDLRLTNAPLNIERGFAIPASPTHFGGGDRILDYAITGTGIENQATLTTTVSERTLSDHIIVLFIHLFLRPTGRCRRG
;
A
#
# COMPACT_ATOMS: atom_id res chain seq x y z
N MET A 1 -21.89 -18.45 -20.03
CA MET A 1 -22.81 -17.84 -19.05
C MET A 1 -22.01 -17.60 -17.78
N SER A 2 -21.99 -16.37 -17.26
CA SER A 2 -21.18 -15.99 -16.09
C SER A 2 -22.09 -15.42 -15.01
N ILE A 3 -21.85 -15.81 -13.76
CA ILE A 3 -22.55 -15.28 -12.58
C ILE A 3 -21.55 -14.44 -11.79
N SER A 4 -21.94 -13.22 -11.43
CA SER A 4 -21.13 -12.26 -10.69
C SER A 4 -21.86 -11.89 -9.40
N ILE A 5 -21.14 -11.65 -8.31
CA ILE A 5 -21.74 -11.13 -7.07
C ILE A 5 -21.22 -9.71 -6.85
N LEU A 6 -22.11 -8.71 -6.92
CA LEU A 6 -21.78 -7.32 -6.62
C LEU A 6 -22.07 -7.06 -5.13
N HIS A 7 -21.04 -6.75 -4.34
CA HIS A 7 -21.24 -6.44 -2.92
C HIS A 7 -21.86 -5.05 -2.75
N LYS A 8 -23.19 -5.02 -2.64
CA LYS A 8 -23.97 -4.27 -1.63
C LYS A 8 -25.48 -4.49 -1.83
N TRP A 9 -25.90 -4.87 -3.04
CA TRP A 9 -27.29 -5.16 -3.37
C TRP A 9 -27.31 -6.14 -4.56
N SER A 10 -27.59 -7.41 -4.27
CA SER A 10 -27.95 -8.45 -5.26
C SER A 10 -26.79 -9.08 -6.07
N SER A 11 -26.87 -10.40 -6.25
CA SER A 11 -26.04 -11.10 -7.24
C SER A 11 -26.51 -10.71 -8.64
N VAL A 12 -25.65 -10.75 -9.64
CA VAL A 12 -25.94 -10.32 -11.00
C VAL A 12 -25.54 -11.39 -11.99
N LEU A 13 -26.48 -11.83 -12.81
CA LEU A 13 -26.23 -12.74 -13.93
C LEU A 13 -25.87 -11.92 -15.16
N LEU A 14 -24.77 -12.28 -15.83
CA LEU A 14 -24.50 -11.84 -17.19
C LEU A 14 -24.64 -13.01 -18.17
N TRP A 15 -25.54 -12.83 -19.14
CA TRP A 15 -25.72 -13.79 -20.22
C TRP A 15 -25.50 -13.14 -21.57
N THR A 16 -25.02 -13.93 -22.52
CA THR A 16 -24.80 -13.53 -23.90
C THR A 16 -25.38 -14.52 -24.89
N SER A 17 -25.95 -13.99 -25.97
CA SER A 17 -26.47 -14.77 -27.10
C SER A 17 -25.45 -14.89 -28.23
N GLN A 18 -25.65 -15.87 -29.11
CA GLN A 18 -24.89 -16.02 -30.36
C GLN A 18 -24.93 -14.78 -31.29
N ARG A 19 -25.82 -13.81 -31.06
CA ARG A 19 -25.90 -12.55 -31.81
C ARG A 19 -25.18 -11.39 -31.11
N GLY A 20 -24.37 -11.66 -30.09
CA GLY A 20 -23.66 -10.64 -29.31
C GLY A 20 -24.55 -9.85 -28.33
N HIS A 21 -25.87 -10.12 -28.28
CA HIS A 21 -26.74 -9.53 -27.26
C HIS A 21 -26.32 -9.97 -25.87
N TRP A 22 -26.17 -9.03 -24.94
CA TRP A 22 -25.90 -9.29 -23.53
C TRP A 22 -26.95 -8.61 -22.66
N PHE A 23 -27.20 -9.17 -21.48
CA PHE A 23 -28.01 -8.53 -20.44
C PHE A 23 -27.44 -8.81 -19.05
N ILE A 24 -27.66 -7.85 -18.16
CA ILE A 24 -27.35 -7.86 -16.73
C ILE A 24 -28.68 -8.00 -16.00
N GLN A 25 -28.84 -9.04 -15.19
CA GLN A 25 -30.07 -9.24 -14.43
C GLN A 25 -29.77 -9.50 -12.96
N GLU A 26 -30.60 -8.94 -12.10
CA GLU A 26 -30.58 -9.20 -10.67
C GLU A 26 -30.87 -10.68 -10.38
N LEU A 27 -30.15 -11.25 -9.42
CA LEU A 27 -30.40 -12.53 -8.81
C LEU A 27 -30.73 -12.28 -7.33
N SER A 28 -31.99 -12.50 -6.99
CA SER A 28 -32.54 -12.29 -5.66
C SER A 28 -31.91 -13.25 -4.65
N SER A 29 -31.98 -12.90 -3.36
CA SER A 29 -31.41 -13.69 -2.25
C SER A 29 -32.00 -15.10 -2.11
N ASN A 30 -33.18 -15.35 -2.69
CA ASN A 30 -33.83 -16.66 -2.76
C ASN A 30 -33.48 -17.45 -4.04
N GLY A 31 -32.54 -16.96 -4.87
CA GLY A 31 -32.10 -17.60 -6.11
C GLY A 31 -33.02 -17.38 -7.32
N THR A 32 -34.05 -16.52 -7.22
CA THR A 32 -34.91 -16.19 -8.38
C THR A 32 -34.34 -15.03 -9.19
N MET A 33 -34.61 -15.01 -10.49
CA MET A 33 -34.27 -13.89 -11.36
C MET A 33 -35.13 -12.67 -11.03
N GLY A 34 -34.48 -11.56 -10.70
CA GLY A 34 -35.09 -10.26 -10.43
C GLY A 34 -35.17 -9.39 -11.68
N ARG A 35 -35.07 -8.08 -11.48
CA ARG A 35 -35.19 -7.09 -12.57
C ARG A 35 -33.97 -7.13 -13.50
N GLU A 36 -34.19 -6.95 -14.80
CA GLU A 36 -33.10 -6.63 -15.73
C GLU A 36 -32.56 -5.22 -15.41
N ILE A 37 -31.25 -5.14 -15.19
CA ILE A 37 -30.55 -3.92 -14.78
C ILE A 37 -30.07 -3.17 -16.03
N ASP A 38 -29.55 -3.90 -17.02
CA ASP A 38 -28.97 -3.34 -18.24
C ASP A 38 -28.92 -4.36 -19.38
N HIS A 39 -28.83 -3.91 -20.63
CA HIS A 39 -28.65 -4.77 -21.79
C HIS A 39 -27.98 -4.04 -22.95
N GLY A 40 -27.47 -4.79 -23.91
CA GLY A 40 -26.87 -4.23 -25.10
C GLY A 40 -26.38 -5.27 -26.08
N PHE A 41 -25.50 -4.84 -26.98
CA PHE A 41 -24.89 -5.70 -27.98
C PHE A 41 -23.38 -5.46 -28.00
N TRP A 42 -22.62 -6.55 -28.02
CA TRP A 42 -21.22 -6.51 -28.43
C TRP A 42 -21.08 -6.88 -29.90
N ALA A 43 -19.94 -6.52 -30.49
CA ALA A 43 -19.64 -6.80 -31.90
C ALA A 43 -19.50 -8.30 -32.21
N HIS A 44 -19.12 -9.10 -31.21
CA HIS A 44 -18.89 -10.53 -31.34
C HIS A 44 -19.66 -11.31 -30.27
N TYR A 45 -19.88 -12.59 -30.54
CA TYR A 45 -20.20 -13.55 -29.49
C TYR A 45 -18.90 -13.95 -28.80
N TYR A 46 -18.87 -13.83 -27.47
CA TYR A 46 -17.70 -14.16 -26.67
C TYR A 46 -18.00 -15.45 -25.91
N ASP A 47 -17.58 -16.60 -26.41
CA ASP A 47 -17.92 -17.89 -25.82
C ASP A 47 -17.37 -18.08 -24.40
N SER A 48 -16.10 -17.71 -24.19
CA SER A 48 -15.43 -17.83 -22.89
C SER A 48 -15.47 -16.51 -22.15
N GLN A 49 -16.09 -16.53 -20.97
CA GLN A 49 -16.43 -15.33 -20.23
C GLN A 49 -16.27 -15.56 -18.74
N PHE A 50 -15.80 -14.55 -18.03
CA PHE A 50 -15.85 -14.54 -16.58
C PHE A 50 -15.89 -13.13 -16.02
N HIS A 51 -16.52 -13.02 -14.87
CA HIS A 51 -16.39 -11.85 -14.00
C HIS A 51 -15.16 -11.99 -13.14
N PHE A 52 -14.47 -10.88 -12.96
CA PHE A 52 -13.41 -10.77 -11.99
C PHE A 52 -13.51 -9.42 -11.28
N TYR A 53 -12.78 -9.28 -10.20
CA TYR A 53 -12.67 -7.99 -9.54
C TYR A 53 -11.19 -7.64 -9.41
N ILE A 54 -10.89 -6.35 -9.42
CA ILE A 54 -9.59 -5.87 -8.97
C ILE A 54 -9.94 -4.86 -7.90
N ARG A 55 -9.67 -5.25 -6.65
CA ARG A 55 -10.11 -4.51 -5.46
C ARG A 55 -11.65 -4.42 -5.47
N ASP A 56 -12.27 -3.28 -5.18
CA ASP A 56 -13.75 -3.14 -5.19
C ASP A 56 -14.37 -2.90 -6.57
N ASN A 57 -13.56 -2.89 -7.63
CA ASN A 57 -14.07 -2.65 -8.98
C ASN A 57 -14.37 -3.99 -9.65
N HIS A 58 -15.58 -4.10 -10.18
CA HIS A 58 -16.01 -5.28 -10.90
C HIS A 58 -15.76 -5.11 -12.39
N PHE A 59 -15.25 -6.17 -13.01
CA PHE A 59 -14.90 -6.19 -14.42
C PHE A 59 -15.43 -7.45 -15.08
N PHE A 60 -15.65 -7.34 -16.37
CA PHE A 60 -16.06 -8.43 -17.20
C PHE A 60 -15.00 -8.69 -18.26
N TYR A 61 -14.60 -9.95 -18.37
CA TYR A 61 -13.73 -10.43 -19.44
C TYR A 61 -14.54 -11.32 -20.39
N GLY A 62 -14.30 -11.17 -21.69
CA GLY A 62 -14.79 -12.09 -22.70
C GLY A 62 -13.74 -12.35 -23.78
N GLN A 63 -13.67 -13.59 -24.26
CA GLN A 63 -12.91 -14.00 -25.44
C GLN A 63 -13.83 -14.66 -26.48
N ALA A 64 -13.70 -14.23 -27.72
CA ALA A 64 -14.40 -14.81 -28.86
C ALA A 64 -13.57 -15.94 -29.48
N GLU A 65 -14.24 -17.02 -29.90
CA GLU A 65 -13.60 -18.09 -30.67
C GLU A 65 -13.21 -17.58 -32.06
N GLU A 66 -14.10 -16.81 -32.70
CA GLU A 66 -13.83 -16.18 -33.98
C GLU A 66 -12.81 -15.06 -33.81
N GLY A 67 -11.60 -15.24 -34.35
CA GLY A 67 -10.55 -14.22 -34.36
C GLY A 67 -9.73 -14.11 -33.08
N ASN A 68 -10.03 -14.90 -32.04
CA ASN A 68 -9.32 -14.94 -30.76
C ASN A 68 -9.24 -13.58 -30.01
N ASN A 69 -10.10 -12.61 -30.35
CA ASN A 69 -10.10 -11.31 -29.68
C ASN A 69 -10.71 -11.42 -28.28
N TRP A 70 -10.18 -10.62 -27.37
CA TRP A 70 -10.66 -10.50 -26.01
C TRP A 70 -10.88 -9.03 -25.65
N PHE A 71 -11.73 -8.80 -24.66
CA PHE A 71 -11.95 -7.47 -24.09
C PHE A 71 -12.09 -7.53 -22.57
N ILE A 72 -11.89 -6.39 -21.93
CA ILE A 72 -12.20 -6.14 -20.54
C ILE A 72 -13.08 -4.89 -20.45
N GLN A 73 -14.23 -5.02 -19.78
CA GLN A 73 -15.18 -3.92 -19.58
C GLN A 73 -15.48 -3.74 -18.10
N LYS A 74 -15.53 -2.50 -17.64
CA LYS A 74 -15.85 -2.19 -16.24
C LYS A 74 -17.34 -2.29 -15.99
N LEU A 75 -17.75 -2.84 -14.85
CA LEU A 75 -19.12 -2.73 -14.34
C LEU A 75 -19.24 -1.51 -13.44
N SER A 76 -20.27 -0.71 -13.66
CA SER A 76 -20.55 0.48 -12.85
C SER A 76 -21.12 0.08 -11.49
N SER A 77 -20.96 0.94 -10.48
CA SER A 77 -21.42 0.66 -9.11
C SER A 77 -22.94 0.51 -8.98
N ASN A 78 -23.71 1.02 -9.94
CA ASN A 78 -25.16 0.84 -10.06
C ASN A 78 -25.55 -0.47 -10.77
N GLY A 79 -24.58 -1.32 -11.11
CA GLY A 79 -24.78 -2.60 -11.79
C GLY A 79 -24.87 -2.52 -13.32
N THR A 80 -24.76 -1.35 -13.95
CA THR A 80 -24.80 -1.23 -15.43
C THR A 80 -23.45 -1.54 -16.07
N MET A 81 -23.44 -1.94 -17.33
CA MET A 81 -22.22 -2.13 -18.11
C MET A 81 -21.57 -0.77 -18.37
N GLY A 82 -20.29 -0.66 -18.03
CA GLY A 82 -19.51 0.57 -18.14
C GLY A 82 -18.65 0.60 -19.41
N ARG A 83 -17.56 1.36 -19.37
CA ARG A 83 -16.63 1.53 -20.50
C ARG A 83 -15.72 0.30 -20.67
N GLU A 84 -15.41 -0.05 -21.92
CA GLU A 84 -14.30 -0.97 -22.24
C GLU A 84 -12.96 -0.31 -21.85
N ILE A 85 -12.18 -1.03 -21.06
CA ILE A 85 -10.92 -0.53 -20.50
C ILE A 85 -9.70 -1.15 -21.19
N ASP A 86 -9.87 -2.31 -21.82
CA ASP A 86 -8.80 -2.98 -22.55
C ASP A 86 -9.36 -3.99 -23.56
N HIS A 87 -8.58 -4.31 -24.58
CA HIS A 87 -8.86 -5.35 -25.55
C HIS A 87 -7.59 -5.83 -26.25
N GLY A 88 -7.65 -6.99 -26.89
CA GLY A 88 -6.53 -7.50 -27.66
C GLY A 88 -6.84 -8.82 -28.32
N PHE A 89 -5.77 -9.55 -28.64
CA PHE A 89 -5.84 -10.86 -29.27
C PHE A 89 -4.97 -11.86 -28.51
N TRP A 90 -5.49 -13.07 -28.32
CA TRP A 90 -4.65 -14.19 -27.93
C TRP A 90 -4.20 -14.99 -29.16
N ALA A 91 -3.10 -15.71 -29.03
CA ALA A 91 -2.63 -16.61 -30.09
C ALA A 91 -3.62 -17.76 -30.38
N HIS A 92 -4.41 -18.14 -29.36
CA HIS A 92 -5.39 -19.23 -29.42
C HIS A 92 -6.68 -18.82 -28.71
N TYR A 93 -7.77 -19.46 -29.10
CA TYR A 93 -8.99 -19.48 -28.30
C TYR A 93 -8.81 -20.45 -27.13
N TYR A 94 -9.17 -20.01 -25.92
CA TYR A 94 -9.07 -20.81 -24.71
C TYR A 94 -10.47 -21.11 -24.20
N ASP A 95 -11.01 -22.28 -24.54
CA ASP A 95 -12.40 -22.64 -24.23
C ASP A 95 -12.67 -22.64 -22.71
N SER A 96 -11.70 -23.11 -21.93
CA SER A 96 -11.80 -23.19 -20.47
C SER A 96 -11.02 -22.07 -19.81
N GLN A 97 -11.75 -21.10 -19.25
CA GLN A 97 -11.17 -19.95 -18.55
C GLN A 97 -11.86 -19.75 -17.21
N PHE A 98 -11.08 -19.48 -16.16
CA PHE A 98 -11.64 -19.10 -14.87
C PHE A 98 -10.67 -18.20 -14.08
N PRO A 99 -11.22 -17.21 -13.37
CA PRO A 99 -10.46 -16.34 -12.50
C PRO A 99 -10.19 -17.03 -11.16
N PHE A 100 -9.08 -16.68 -10.52
CA PHE A 100 -8.76 -17.11 -9.16
C PHE A 100 -7.88 -16.10 -8.45
N TYR A 101 -7.88 -16.16 -7.11
CA TYR A 101 -7.14 -15.24 -6.26
C TYR A 101 -5.99 -15.93 -5.54
N ILE A 102 -4.83 -15.26 -5.53
CA ILE A 102 -3.69 -15.65 -4.69
C ILE A 102 -3.14 -14.38 -4.05
N ASN A 103 -3.12 -14.33 -2.72
CA ASN A 103 -2.52 -13.25 -1.93
C ASN A 103 -2.98 -11.84 -2.37
N GLY A 104 -4.29 -11.64 -2.47
CA GLY A 104 -4.90 -10.35 -2.84
C GLY A 104 -4.77 -9.94 -4.31
N ARG A 105 -4.14 -10.76 -5.16
CA ARG A 105 -3.97 -10.49 -6.59
C ARG A 105 -4.88 -11.38 -7.41
N GLN A 106 -5.43 -10.80 -8.48
CA GLN A 106 -6.33 -11.48 -9.40
C GLN A 106 -5.51 -12.14 -10.52
N PHE A 107 -5.75 -13.43 -10.72
CA PHE A 107 -5.21 -14.21 -11.83
C PHE A 107 -6.34 -14.86 -12.60
N PHE A 108 -6.04 -15.41 -13.77
CA PHE A 108 -6.90 -16.37 -14.42
C PHE A 108 -6.09 -17.45 -15.13
N TYR A 109 -6.72 -18.63 -15.23
CA TYR A 109 -6.22 -19.76 -15.98
C TYR A 109 -6.95 -19.80 -17.32
N GLY A 110 -6.23 -20.13 -18.39
CA GLY A 110 -6.80 -20.42 -19.69
C GLY A 110 -6.26 -21.74 -20.25
N GLN A 111 -7.14 -22.56 -20.80
CA GLN A 111 -6.77 -23.79 -21.51
C GLN A 111 -7.52 -23.91 -22.82
N ALA A 112 -6.76 -24.13 -23.88
CA ALA A 112 -7.27 -24.41 -25.21
C ALA A 112 -7.56 -25.90 -25.31
N LYS A 113 -8.74 -26.24 -25.85
CA LYS A 113 -9.10 -27.62 -26.17
C LYS A 113 -8.19 -28.19 -27.25
N GLU A 114 -7.80 -27.36 -28.21
CA GLU A 114 -6.87 -27.69 -29.27
C GLU A 114 -5.41 -27.35 -28.90
N GLY A 115 -4.46 -28.20 -29.30
CA GLY A 115 -3.03 -27.92 -29.14
C GLY A 115 -2.44 -28.08 -27.74
N LYS A 116 -3.26 -28.40 -26.70
CA LYS A 116 -2.82 -28.57 -25.30
C LYS A 116 -2.14 -27.33 -24.69
N ASN A 117 -2.43 -26.14 -25.22
CA ASN A 117 -1.87 -24.89 -24.70
C ASN A 117 -2.63 -24.46 -23.45
N TRP A 118 -1.89 -23.99 -22.45
CA TRP A 118 -2.46 -23.43 -21.23
C TRP A 118 -1.59 -22.30 -20.69
N PHE A 119 -2.19 -21.41 -19.90
CA PHE A 119 -1.46 -20.35 -19.22
C PHE A 119 -2.10 -20.00 -17.88
N ILE A 120 -1.32 -19.33 -17.04
CA ILE A 120 -1.79 -18.56 -15.90
C ILE A 120 -1.31 -17.13 -16.14
N GLN A 121 -2.24 -16.18 -16.10
CA GLN A 121 -1.95 -14.77 -16.29
C GLN A 121 -2.46 -13.99 -15.09
N GLU A 122 -1.60 -13.13 -14.55
CA GLU A 122 -2.04 -12.12 -13.60
C GLU A 122 -2.80 -11.03 -14.34
N ILE A 123 -3.98 -10.68 -13.83
CA ILE A 123 -4.73 -9.51 -14.28
C ILE A 123 -4.34 -8.35 -13.35
N SER A 124 -3.24 -7.69 -13.69
CA SER A 124 -2.80 -6.49 -12.99
C SER A 124 -3.44 -5.25 -13.64
N SER A 125 -3.77 -4.24 -12.84
CA SER A 125 -4.20 -2.94 -13.37
C SER A 125 -3.03 -2.24 -14.05
N CYS A 126 -2.78 -2.52 -15.34
CA CYS A 126 -1.98 -1.65 -16.21
C CYS A 126 -2.77 -0.40 -16.68
N ILE A 127 -3.96 -0.19 -16.10
CA ILE A 127 -4.75 1.03 -16.20
C ILE A 127 -4.14 2.01 -15.22
N ASP A 128 -3.58 3.10 -15.74
CA ASP A 128 -2.96 4.23 -15.04
C ASP A 128 -3.04 4.15 -13.51
N ASP A 129 -1.88 3.95 -12.88
CA ASP A 129 -1.66 3.86 -11.42
C ASP A 129 -2.30 5.02 -10.60
N ASP A 130 -2.78 6.08 -11.27
CA ASP A 130 -3.41 7.24 -10.65
C ASP A 130 -4.96 7.20 -10.54
N ILE A 131 -5.69 6.28 -11.20
CA ILE A 131 -7.16 6.41 -11.29
C ILE A 131 -7.97 5.24 -10.69
N LEU A 132 -7.39 4.05 -10.42
CA LEU A 132 -8.15 2.90 -9.90
C LEU A 132 -7.50 2.15 -8.72
N SER A 133 -6.59 2.85 -8.03
CA SER A 133 -6.01 2.58 -6.71
C SER A 133 -7.00 2.42 -5.51
N PRO A 134 -7.32 1.28 -4.87
CA PRO A 134 -7.09 1.35 -3.41
C PRO A 134 -5.74 0.74 -3.10
N TYR A 135 -4.83 1.64 -2.76
CA TYR A 135 -3.48 1.32 -2.35
C TYR A 135 -3.54 0.38 -1.13
N HIS A 136 -2.62 -0.58 -1.08
CA HIS A 136 -2.33 -1.37 0.11
C HIS A 136 -0.88 -1.10 0.55
N PHE A 137 -0.59 -0.95 1.85
CA PHE A 137 0.79 -0.67 2.32
C PHE A 137 1.84 -1.68 1.80
N SER A 138 1.43 -2.90 1.43
CA SER A 138 2.29 -3.98 0.93
C SER A 138 2.75 -3.79 -0.52
N ASP A 139 2.10 -2.90 -1.26
CA ASP A 139 2.51 -2.48 -2.61
C ASP A 139 3.74 -1.57 -2.58
N TYR A 140 4.05 -0.99 -1.41
CA TYR A 140 5.16 -0.09 -1.21
C TYR A 140 6.39 -0.84 -0.70
N LYS A 141 7.56 -0.41 -1.18
CA LYS A 141 8.82 -0.67 -0.48
C LYS A 141 8.98 0.36 0.62
N ILE A 142 8.77 -0.03 1.87
CA ILE A 142 8.87 0.89 2.99
C ILE A 142 10.08 0.56 3.85
N ALA A 143 10.69 1.56 4.48
CA ALA A 143 11.85 1.36 5.33
C ALA A 143 11.80 2.23 6.59
N SER A 144 12.55 1.82 7.60
CA SER A 144 12.80 2.62 8.80
C SER A 144 14.29 2.67 9.11
N TRP A 145 14.76 3.81 9.63
CA TRP A 145 16.12 3.95 10.12
C TRP A 145 16.24 5.07 11.17
N ASN A 146 16.75 4.69 12.35
CA ASN A 146 17.24 5.67 13.31
C ASN A 146 18.62 6.17 12.87
N MET A 147 18.65 7.42 12.41
CA MET A 147 19.84 8.01 11.81
C MET A 147 20.92 8.34 12.83
N GLN A 148 20.59 8.46 14.13
CA GLN A 148 21.45 9.10 15.13
C GLN A 148 22.05 10.42 14.61
N GLY A 149 21.19 11.24 14.02
CA GLY A 149 21.53 12.51 13.42
C GLY A 149 21.48 13.68 14.41
N ALA A 150 22.34 14.67 14.20
CA ALA A 150 22.34 15.95 14.88
C ALA A 150 22.15 17.11 13.87
N ASN A 151 22.24 18.36 14.34
CA ASN A 151 22.01 19.61 13.58
C ASN A 151 22.78 19.76 12.23
N HIS A 152 23.74 18.88 11.90
CA HIS A 152 24.64 19.04 10.75
C HIS A 152 24.87 17.76 9.91
N ASP A 153 24.01 16.74 10.00
CA ASP A 153 24.21 15.45 9.32
C ASP A 153 23.73 15.41 7.85
N GLU A 154 24.12 16.41 7.05
CA GLU A 154 23.80 16.46 5.61
C GLU A 154 24.36 15.23 4.85
N GLY A 155 25.46 14.65 5.34
CA GLY A 155 26.08 13.46 4.77
C GLY A 155 25.18 12.21 4.82
N LYS A 156 24.49 11.96 5.95
CA LYS A 156 23.57 10.81 6.08
C LYS A 156 22.38 10.96 5.14
N TRP A 157 21.81 12.15 5.06
CA TRP A 157 20.78 12.47 4.08
C TRP A 157 21.27 12.23 2.64
N ARG A 158 22.34 12.92 2.21
CA ARG A 158 22.76 12.91 0.80
C ARG A 158 23.39 11.60 0.33
N ASN A 159 24.05 10.85 1.20
CA ASN A 159 24.80 9.67 0.79
C ASN A 159 24.09 8.36 1.11
N ILE A 160 23.12 8.37 2.03
CA ILE A 160 22.35 7.17 2.40
C ILE A 160 20.92 7.35 1.93
N ILE A 161 20.16 8.29 2.50
CA ILE A 161 18.73 8.44 2.19
C ILE A 161 18.51 8.68 0.69
N ALA A 162 19.27 9.58 0.07
CA ALA A 162 19.15 9.84 -1.36
C ALA A 162 19.38 8.59 -2.21
N ASN A 163 20.30 7.70 -1.83
CA ASN A 163 20.58 6.48 -2.58
C ASN A 163 19.49 5.42 -2.37
N GLU A 164 18.92 5.34 -1.18
CA GLU A 164 17.85 4.40 -0.88
C GLU A 164 16.52 4.75 -1.59
N VAL A 165 16.17 6.04 -1.68
CA VAL A 165 14.88 6.49 -2.26
C VAL A 165 14.91 6.77 -3.76
N LYS A 166 16.09 7.02 -4.34
CA LYS A 166 16.20 7.31 -5.78
C LYS A 166 15.85 6.07 -6.61
N VAL A 167 15.00 6.27 -7.63
CA VAL A 167 14.77 5.25 -8.68
C VAL A 167 15.98 5.07 -9.59
N ILE A 168 16.91 4.21 -9.18
CA ILE A 168 18.10 3.84 -9.95
C ILE A 168 18.25 2.32 -9.95
N SER A 169 18.75 1.75 -11.04
CA SER A 169 19.11 0.33 -11.11
C SER A 169 19.99 -0.08 -9.91
N ASN A 170 19.74 -1.26 -9.34
CA ASN A 170 20.51 -1.87 -8.25
C ASN A 170 20.46 -1.15 -6.89
N HIS A 171 19.45 -0.28 -6.66
CA HIS A 171 19.18 0.31 -5.34
C HIS A 171 17.88 -0.24 -4.74
N SER A 172 17.67 -0.04 -3.45
CA SER A 172 16.46 -0.48 -2.73
C SER A 172 15.19 0.12 -3.35
N ASN A 173 15.27 1.38 -3.82
CA ASN A 173 14.16 2.15 -4.39
C ASN A 173 12.99 2.24 -3.39
N VAL A 174 13.29 2.69 -2.17
CA VAL A 174 12.32 2.87 -1.09
C VAL A 174 11.29 3.93 -1.47
N ASP A 175 10.02 3.58 -1.34
CA ASP A 175 8.89 4.44 -1.64
C ASP A 175 8.54 5.36 -0.47
N ILE A 176 8.56 4.83 0.76
CA ILE A 176 8.28 5.57 2.00
C ILE A 176 9.30 5.19 3.06
N PHE A 177 9.99 6.18 3.63
CA PHE A 177 11.09 5.99 4.57
C PHE A 177 10.83 6.75 5.87
N ALA A 178 10.59 6.03 6.96
CA ALA A 178 10.50 6.57 8.32
C ALA A 178 11.90 6.79 8.91
N LEU A 179 12.19 8.01 9.35
CA LEU A 179 13.49 8.41 9.86
C LEU A 179 13.35 8.95 11.28
N GLN A 180 14.14 8.39 12.20
CA GLN A 180 14.25 8.85 13.59
C GLN A 180 15.60 9.53 13.80
N GLU A 181 15.67 10.47 14.75
CA GLU A 181 16.86 11.30 15.01
C GLU A 181 17.41 11.93 13.73
N CYS A 182 16.54 12.42 12.85
CA CYS A 182 16.96 12.79 11.49
C CYS A 182 17.75 14.12 11.41
N GLY A 183 17.95 14.80 12.55
CA GLY A 183 18.60 16.10 12.64
C GLY A 183 17.87 17.19 11.85
N ALA A 184 18.65 18.12 11.32
CA ALA A 184 18.18 19.17 10.42
C ALA A 184 18.05 18.67 8.98
N LEU A 185 17.09 19.21 8.24
CA LEU A 185 16.90 18.91 6.82
C LEU A 185 18.10 19.39 5.97
N PRO A 186 18.43 18.72 4.86
CA PRO A 186 19.42 19.20 3.90
C PRO A 186 19.07 20.58 3.36
N LYS A 187 20.08 21.42 3.08
CA LYS A 187 19.88 22.77 2.51
C LYS A 187 19.16 22.80 1.17
N SER A 188 19.20 21.69 0.43
CA SER A 188 18.52 21.52 -0.86
C SER A 188 17.03 21.18 -0.72
N VAL A 189 16.54 20.98 0.51
CA VAL A 189 15.12 20.77 0.79
C VAL A 189 14.43 22.12 0.87
N SER A 190 13.31 22.26 0.16
CA SER A 190 12.50 23.48 0.14
C SER A 190 11.10 23.22 0.62
N THR A 191 10.58 24.07 1.50
CA THR A 191 9.18 24.00 1.95
C THR A 191 8.21 24.26 0.80
N VAL A 192 7.08 23.55 0.78
CA VAL A 192 6.04 23.74 -0.24
C VAL A 192 4.86 24.54 0.32
N SER A 193 4.21 25.30 -0.56
CA SER A 193 3.03 26.11 -0.22
C SER A 193 1.73 25.29 -0.21
N ASP A 194 1.63 24.30 -1.08
CA ASP A 194 0.49 23.39 -1.18
C ASP A 194 0.66 22.20 -0.20
N ARG A 195 0.34 22.46 1.07
CA ARG A 195 0.44 21.50 2.17
C ARG A 195 -0.79 20.59 2.21
N ALA A 196 -0.56 19.30 2.45
CA ALA A 196 -1.63 18.35 2.77
C ALA A 196 -2.34 18.78 4.07
N PRO A 197 -3.64 18.49 4.22
CA PRO A 197 -4.36 18.71 5.47
C PRO A 197 -3.68 17.94 6.62
N GLN A 198 -3.63 18.57 7.80
CA GLN A 198 -3.04 17.99 9.01
C GLN A 198 -4.14 17.60 9.99
N GLU A 199 -4.15 16.34 10.42
CA GLU A 199 -4.98 15.83 11.50
C GLU A 199 -4.15 15.59 12.77
N LEU A 200 -4.71 15.97 13.93
CA LEU A 200 -4.12 15.72 15.23
C LEU A 200 -4.84 14.54 15.91
N ILE A 201 -4.10 13.47 16.16
CA ILE A 201 -4.55 12.26 16.84
C ILE A 201 -4.09 12.36 18.30
N SER A 202 -4.99 12.75 19.21
CA SER A 202 -4.75 13.01 20.66
C SER A 202 -4.19 14.40 21.03
N SER A 203 -3.77 14.59 22.28
CA SER A 203 -3.59 15.88 22.96
C SER A 203 -2.86 16.98 22.17
N ASN A 204 -3.29 18.21 22.41
CA ASN A 204 -2.86 19.40 21.69
C ASN A 204 -1.52 19.91 22.21
N ASN A 205 -0.43 19.53 21.54
CA ASN A 205 0.83 20.27 21.61
C ASN A 205 0.99 21.06 20.32
N ASN A 206 1.56 22.25 20.42
CA ASN A 206 1.86 23.12 19.28
C ASN A 206 3.06 22.54 18.49
N ILE A 207 2.87 21.36 17.89
CA ILE A 207 3.85 20.66 17.07
C ILE A 207 3.62 21.08 15.63
N GLU A 208 4.64 21.67 15.02
CA GLU A 208 4.61 22.03 13.60
C GLU A 208 5.23 20.90 12.78
N LEU A 209 4.42 20.30 11.92
CA LEU A 209 4.88 19.40 10.86
C LEU A 209 5.04 20.22 9.58
N THR A 210 6.24 20.19 9.02
CA THR A 210 6.56 20.83 7.76
C THR A 210 6.45 19.83 6.60
N GLN A 211 5.85 20.27 5.50
CA GLN A 211 5.88 19.54 4.23
C GLN A 211 6.88 20.22 3.31
N ASN A 212 7.83 19.44 2.80
CA ASN A 212 8.91 19.93 1.98
C ASN A 212 9.09 19.06 0.73
N LEU A 213 9.80 19.59 -0.26
CA LEU A 213 10.21 18.91 -1.48
C LEU A 213 11.74 18.85 -1.51
N TRP A 214 12.26 17.68 -1.83
CA TRP A 214 13.69 17.46 -2.03
C TRP A 214 13.94 17.02 -3.48
N ALA A 215 14.52 17.93 -4.25
CA ALA A 215 14.89 17.67 -5.63
C ALA A 215 16.15 16.78 -5.70
N LEU A 216 15.96 15.48 -5.86
CA LEU A 216 17.03 14.49 -5.98
C LEU A 216 17.47 14.24 -7.43
N GLY A 217 16.61 14.63 -8.38
CA GLY A 217 16.83 14.47 -9.81
C GLY A 217 17.47 15.69 -10.46
N THR A 218 17.41 15.73 -11.79
CA THR A 218 17.72 16.93 -12.59
C THR A 218 16.47 17.39 -13.30
N ASN A 219 16.49 18.61 -13.85
CA ASN A 219 15.34 19.15 -14.61
C ASN A 219 14.89 18.23 -15.77
N TYR A 220 15.78 17.38 -16.30
CA TYR A 220 15.48 16.45 -17.39
C TYR A 220 15.08 15.05 -16.91
N ARG A 221 15.38 14.72 -15.66
CA ARG A 221 15.09 13.43 -15.01
C ARG A 221 14.69 13.70 -13.55
N PRO A 222 13.49 14.25 -13.33
CA PRO A 222 13.02 14.53 -11.99
C PRO A 222 12.93 13.23 -11.19
N ASN A 223 13.25 13.31 -9.90
CA ASN A 223 13.19 12.18 -8.97
C ASN A 223 12.87 12.72 -7.57
N ASP A 224 12.01 13.73 -7.54
CA ASP A 224 11.79 14.55 -6.37
C ASP A 224 10.99 13.74 -5.35
N VAL A 225 11.30 13.96 -4.08
CA VAL A 225 10.62 13.30 -2.97
C VAL A 225 10.06 14.33 -2.02
N TYR A 226 8.95 13.99 -1.38
CA TYR A 226 8.36 14.78 -0.31
C TYR A 226 9.01 14.42 1.02
N VAL A 227 9.25 15.42 1.85
CA VAL A 227 9.81 15.25 3.20
C VAL A 227 8.88 15.91 4.21
N TYR A 228 8.26 15.07 5.03
CA TYR A 228 7.39 15.46 6.14
C TYR A 228 8.22 15.45 7.42
N HIS A 229 8.42 16.59 8.05
CA HIS A 229 9.43 16.73 9.11
C HIS A 229 8.90 17.50 10.31
N VAL A 230 9.22 17.00 11.50
CA VAL A 230 8.96 17.66 12.78
C VAL A 230 10.29 17.89 13.48
N GLU A 231 10.55 19.15 13.83
CA GLU A 231 11.62 19.52 14.75
C GLU A 231 11.09 19.44 16.18
N ASN A 232 11.68 18.57 16.99
CA ASN A 232 11.34 18.47 18.40
C ASN A 232 12.44 19.19 19.18
N GLY A 233 12.17 20.47 19.49
CA GLY A 233 13.11 21.55 19.82
C GLY A 233 13.99 21.41 21.07
N ASN A 234 14.62 20.26 21.31
CA ASN A 234 15.80 20.22 22.16
C ASN A 234 16.98 20.90 21.45
N GLN A 235 17.91 21.45 22.23
CA GLN A 235 19.04 22.29 21.79
C GLN A 235 19.94 21.65 20.69
N TYR A 236 19.75 20.36 20.39
CA TYR A 236 20.55 19.58 19.44
C TYR A 236 19.73 18.86 18.35
N ASN A 237 18.40 19.07 18.30
CA ASN A 237 17.45 18.46 17.37
C ASN A 237 17.60 16.93 17.22
N ARG A 238 18.02 16.24 18.28
CA ARG A 238 18.29 14.78 18.29
C ARG A 238 17.03 13.93 18.36
N THR A 239 15.87 14.55 18.42
CA THR A 239 14.57 13.87 18.47
C THR A 239 13.67 14.31 17.32
N SER A 240 14.24 14.92 16.28
CA SER A 240 13.49 15.19 15.05
C SER A 240 13.16 13.88 14.34
N MET A 241 12.04 13.89 13.65
CA MET A 241 11.59 12.77 12.84
C MET A 241 11.21 13.27 11.45
N ALA A 242 11.37 12.39 10.47
CA ALA A 242 10.90 12.64 9.13
C ALA A 242 10.22 11.41 8.52
N ILE A 243 9.31 11.64 7.58
CA ILE A 243 8.89 10.64 6.60
C ILE A 243 9.29 11.18 5.23
N VAL A 244 10.14 10.44 4.51
CA VAL A 244 10.48 10.72 3.11
C VAL A 244 9.59 9.86 2.24
N SER A 245 8.86 10.46 1.30
CA SER A 245 7.92 9.76 0.43
C SER A 245 8.14 10.14 -1.02
N ARG A 246 8.13 9.15 -1.92
CA ARG A 246 8.12 9.40 -3.37
C ARG A 246 6.82 10.02 -3.87
N TYR A 247 5.78 9.98 -3.04
CA TYR A 247 4.45 10.46 -3.37
C TYR A 247 4.03 11.58 -2.43
N LYS A 248 3.27 12.54 -2.94
CA LYS A 248 2.58 13.51 -2.08
C LYS A 248 1.55 12.75 -1.24
N ALA A 249 1.56 12.99 0.06
CA ALA A 249 0.53 12.55 0.99
C ALA A 249 -0.78 13.29 0.72
N ASP A 250 -1.89 12.57 0.86
CA ASP A 250 -3.23 13.13 0.82
C ASP A 250 -3.57 13.82 2.15
N GLU A 251 -2.91 13.40 3.24
CA GLU A 251 -3.11 13.89 4.59
C GLU A 251 -1.89 13.56 5.46
N VAL A 252 -1.63 14.40 6.47
CA VAL A 252 -0.54 14.20 7.44
C VAL A 252 -1.12 14.13 8.84
N PHE A 253 -0.49 13.34 9.70
CA PHE A 253 -0.96 13.07 11.05
C PHE A 253 0.11 13.42 12.06
N ILE A 254 -0.33 13.96 13.19
CA ILE A 254 0.48 14.06 14.40
C ILE A 254 -0.26 13.28 15.47
N VAL A 255 0.34 12.22 15.99
CA VAL A 255 -0.11 11.61 17.24
C VAL A 255 0.55 12.40 18.36
N GLY A 256 -0.25 13.15 19.10
CA GLY A 256 0.19 13.90 20.27
C GLY A 256 0.86 12.98 21.29
N PRO A 257 1.76 13.51 22.13
CA PRO A 257 2.42 12.70 23.12
C PRO A 257 1.40 12.24 24.18
N VAL A 258 1.50 10.98 24.61
CA VAL A 258 0.56 10.40 25.59
C VAL A 258 0.81 10.90 27.02
N ASP A 259 1.96 11.55 27.25
CA ASP A 259 2.32 12.28 28.46
C ASP A 259 3.36 13.39 28.15
N ASN A 260 3.87 14.09 29.17
CA ASN A 260 4.84 15.19 28.98
C ASN A 260 6.25 14.73 28.55
N ALA A 261 6.54 13.42 28.55
CA ALA A 261 7.85 12.86 28.24
C ALA A 261 7.90 12.13 26.90
N THR A 262 6.73 11.74 26.38
CA THR A 262 6.58 10.99 25.13
C THR A 262 6.94 11.86 23.93
N ARG A 263 7.65 11.26 22.96
CA ARG A 263 7.86 11.90 21.65
C ARG A 263 6.59 11.75 20.81
N PRO A 264 6.18 12.76 20.02
CA PRO A 264 5.05 12.59 19.13
C PRO A 264 5.33 11.49 18.10
N VAL A 265 4.29 10.94 17.49
CA VAL A 265 4.41 10.14 16.25
C VAL A 265 3.94 11.00 15.10
N ILE A 266 4.61 10.91 13.96
CA ILE A 266 4.13 11.54 12.73
C ILE A 266 3.64 10.47 11.77
N GLY A 267 2.66 10.80 10.94
CA GLY A 267 2.16 9.91 9.92
C GLY A 267 1.81 10.62 8.63
N ILE A 268 1.66 9.85 7.57
CA ILE A 268 1.11 10.28 6.30
C ILE A 268 0.08 9.28 5.81
N ARG A 269 -0.90 9.74 5.03
CA ARG A 269 -1.82 8.88 4.30
C ARG A 269 -1.64 9.05 2.80
N ARG A 270 -1.71 7.94 2.09
CA ARG A 270 -1.85 7.89 0.65
C ARG A 270 -2.96 6.90 0.28
N GLY A 271 -4.00 7.40 -0.35
CA GLY A 271 -5.24 6.68 -0.56
C GLY A 271 -5.77 6.14 0.77
N ASN A 272 -5.77 4.81 0.88
CA ASN A 272 -6.25 4.07 2.04
C ASN A 272 -5.14 3.63 3.01
N ASP A 273 -3.89 3.95 2.70
CA ASP A 273 -2.75 3.47 3.48
C ASP A 273 -2.17 4.55 4.37
N TYR A 274 -1.98 4.19 5.63
CA TYR A 274 -1.48 5.08 6.67
C TYR A 274 -0.10 4.59 7.13
N PHE A 275 0.89 5.48 7.06
CA PHE A 275 2.28 5.20 7.40
C PHE A 275 2.67 6.06 8.57
N PHE A 276 2.98 5.45 9.72
CA PHE A 276 3.37 6.12 10.94
C PHE A 276 4.84 5.87 11.27
N ASN A 277 5.53 6.90 11.76
CA ASN A 277 6.92 6.88 12.20
C ASN A 277 7.01 7.06 13.72
N ILE A 278 7.47 6.02 14.42
CA ILE A 278 7.65 6.02 15.87
C ILE A 278 9.12 6.12 16.29
N HIS A 279 9.37 6.85 17.38
CA HIS A 279 10.66 6.84 18.06
C HIS A 279 10.45 6.87 19.57
N ALA A 280 10.27 5.72 20.19
CA ALA A 280 9.95 5.65 21.63
C ALA A 280 11.16 5.95 22.52
N GLY A 281 10.93 6.32 23.77
CA GLY A 281 11.97 6.60 24.75
C GLY A 281 12.88 5.41 25.03
N ALA A 282 14.18 5.66 25.19
CA ALA A 282 15.20 4.66 25.51
C ALA A 282 15.23 4.31 27.02
N HIS A 283 14.11 3.81 27.54
CA HIS A 283 13.99 3.38 28.94
C HIS A 283 13.08 2.16 29.07
N ARG A 284 13.13 1.50 30.22
CA ARG A 284 12.22 0.38 30.52
C ARG A 284 10.77 0.87 30.58
N ASN A 285 9.85 0.03 30.13
CA ASN A 285 8.41 0.32 30.11
C ASN A 285 8.11 1.67 29.45
N ASN A 286 8.69 1.87 28.26
CA ASN A 286 8.47 3.08 27.48
C ASN A 286 7.03 3.17 26.96
N GLU A 287 6.76 4.29 26.30
CA GLU A 287 5.42 4.67 25.84
C GLU A 287 4.88 3.83 24.67
N SER A 288 5.70 2.95 24.06
CA SER A 288 5.35 2.26 22.82
C SER A 288 3.97 1.59 22.88
N PRO A 289 3.61 0.79 23.91
CA PRO A 289 2.29 0.16 23.98
C PRO A 289 1.12 1.15 23.98
N SER A 290 1.26 2.26 24.72
CA SER A 290 0.22 3.29 24.81
C SER A 290 0.06 4.03 23.48
N VAL A 291 1.17 4.37 22.82
CA VAL A 291 1.16 5.03 21.50
C VAL A 291 0.52 4.13 20.44
N ILE A 292 0.85 2.83 20.42
CA ILE A 292 0.23 1.85 19.51
C ILE A 292 -1.27 1.78 19.76
N SER A 293 -1.70 1.70 21.03
CA SER A 293 -3.13 1.65 21.36
C SER A 293 -3.90 2.90 20.90
N VAL A 294 -3.30 4.09 20.98
CA VAL A 294 -3.90 5.33 20.47
C VAL A 294 -4.10 5.24 18.95
N ILE A 295 -3.08 4.79 18.21
CA ILE A 295 -3.16 4.64 16.75
C ILE A 295 -4.19 3.56 16.37
N GLU A 296 -4.22 2.43 17.06
CA GLU A 296 -5.19 1.36 16.78
C GLU A 296 -6.63 1.80 17.03
N ASN A 297 -6.90 2.54 18.11
CA ASN A 297 -8.22 3.09 18.38
C ASN A 297 -8.63 4.18 17.36
N TYR A 298 -7.65 4.91 16.82
CA TYR A 298 -7.91 5.80 15.70
C TYR A 298 -8.25 5.01 14.44
N MET A 299 -7.40 4.05 14.07
CA MET A 299 -7.56 3.24 12.87
C MET A 299 -8.80 2.34 12.92
N SER A 300 -9.25 1.89 14.09
CA SER A 300 -10.48 1.11 14.20
C SER A 300 -11.71 1.87 13.73
N ARG A 301 -11.73 3.20 13.93
CA ARG A 301 -12.81 4.06 13.44
C ARG A 301 -12.74 4.20 11.92
N ILE A 302 -11.54 4.42 11.40
CA ILE A 302 -11.30 4.49 9.95
C ILE A 302 -11.69 3.18 9.26
N VAL A 303 -11.29 2.03 9.81
CA VAL A 303 -11.58 0.70 9.26
C VAL A 303 -13.09 0.39 9.26
N ASN A 304 -13.84 0.89 10.25
CA ASN A 304 -15.30 0.75 10.25
C ASN A 304 -15.96 1.49 9.07
N ASP A 305 -15.43 2.65 8.71
CA ASP A 305 -15.94 3.46 7.61
C ASP A 305 -15.40 3.02 6.24
N ASN A 306 -14.17 2.50 6.23
CA ASN A 306 -13.44 2.04 5.06
C ASN A 306 -12.65 0.77 5.38
N VAL A 307 -13.25 -0.39 5.08
CA VAL A 307 -12.65 -1.71 5.33
C VAL A 307 -11.30 -1.93 4.64
N ASN A 308 -11.03 -1.16 3.59
CA ASN A 308 -9.77 -1.21 2.83
C ASN A 308 -8.68 -0.33 3.42
N ALA A 309 -8.92 0.35 4.54
CA ALA A 309 -7.88 1.09 5.23
C ALA A 309 -6.83 0.15 5.80
N THR A 310 -5.57 0.43 5.48
CA THR A 310 -4.44 -0.33 5.99
C THR A 310 -3.45 0.61 6.66
N TRP A 311 -2.71 0.12 7.64
CA TRP A 311 -1.76 0.95 8.35
C TRP A 311 -0.52 0.20 8.78
N VAL A 312 0.56 0.94 8.89
CA VAL A 312 1.85 0.47 9.40
C VAL A 312 2.45 1.51 10.32
N ILE A 313 2.87 1.08 11.50
CA ILE A 313 3.71 1.84 12.42
C ILE A 313 5.10 1.25 12.30
N MET A 314 6.08 2.05 11.88
CA MET A 314 7.46 1.62 11.69
C MET A 314 8.40 2.59 12.40
N GLY A 315 9.47 2.07 12.99
CA GLY A 315 10.37 2.92 13.75
C GLY A 315 11.24 2.20 14.76
N ASP A 316 11.89 3.01 15.58
CA ASP A 316 12.66 2.58 16.74
C ASP A 316 11.73 2.52 17.96
N TYR A 317 11.39 1.31 18.37
CA TYR A 317 10.54 1.06 19.54
C TYR A 317 11.32 1.08 20.85
N ASN A 318 12.66 1.11 20.82
CA ASN A 318 13.54 1.03 21.99
C ASN A 318 13.20 -0.13 22.96
N THR A 319 12.46 -1.13 22.48
CA THR A 319 11.95 -2.29 23.22
C THR A 319 12.00 -3.49 22.29
N ALA A 320 12.47 -4.64 22.77
CA ALA A 320 12.47 -5.86 21.97
C ALA A 320 11.04 -6.35 21.70
N PRO A 321 10.75 -6.99 20.55
CA PRO A 321 9.40 -7.47 20.24
C PRO A 321 8.79 -8.37 21.33
N ASP A 322 9.58 -9.26 21.92
CA ASP A 322 9.12 -10.18 22.98
C ASP A 322 8.84 -9.48 24.33
N ASP A 323 9.40 -8.28 24.50
CA ASP A 323 9.22 -7.42 25.68
C ASP A 323 8.10 -6.40 25.49
N LEU A 324 7.60 -6.22 24.26
CA LEU A 324 6.53 -5.28 23.94
C LEU A 324 5.17 -5.80 24.47
N ARG A 325 4.74 -5.28 25.61
CA ARG A 325 3.48 -5.69 26.27
C ARG A 325 2.28 -4.91 25.72
N LEU A 326 1.72 -5.40 24.62
CA LEU A 326 0.50 -4.82 24.02
C LEU A 326 -0.78 -5.32 24.69
N THR A 327 -1.78 -4.45 24.77
CA THR A 327 -3.17 -4.88 24.98
C THR A 327 -3.73 -5.53 23.71
N ASN A 328 -4.87 -6.19 23.86
CA ASN A 328 -5.64 -6.66 22.71
C ASN A 328 -5.94 -5.50 21.76
N ALA A 329 -5.77 -5.72 20.47
CA ALA A 329 -6.21 -4.78 19.44
C ALA A 329 -7.75 -4.65 19.48
N PRO A 330 -8.32 -3.54 18.98
CA PRO A 330 -9.76 -3.43 18.73
C PRO A 330 -10.28 -4.62 17.91
N LEU A 331 -11.51 -5.08 18.17
CA LEU A 331 -12.04 -6.32 17.59
C LEU A 331 -12.10 -6.35 16.06
N ASN A 332 -12.18 -5.19 15.41
CA ASN A 332 -12.24 -5.04 13.96
C ASN A 332 -10.86 -4.83 13.30
N ILE A 333 -9.79 -4.89 14.08
CA ILE A 333 -8.42 -4.71 13.64
C ILE A 333 -7.70 -6.06 13.70
N GLU A 334 -7.16 -6.48 12.56
CA GLU A 334 -6.16 -7.55 12.50
C GLU A 334 -4.77 -6.92 12.66
N ARG A 335 -4.05 -7.26 13.73
CA ARG A 335 -2.69 -6.77 14.00
C ARG A 335 -1.65 -7.77 13.46
N GLY A 336 -0.70 -7.28 12.69
CA GLY A 336 0.49 -8.01 12.25
C GLY A 336 1.79 -7.42 12.78
N PHE A 337 2.87 -8.19 12.63
CA PHE A 337 4.22 -7.77 12.98
C PHE A 337 5.18 -8.06 11.84
N ALA A 338 6.07 -7.12 11.56
CA ALA A 338 7.16 -7.28 10.61
C ALA A 338 8.48 -7.08 11.38
N ILE A 339 9.03 -8.19 11.88
CA ILE A 339 10.20 -8.20 12.77
C ILE A 339 11.41 -8.73 11.99
N PRO A 340 12.57 -8.05 12.02
CA PRO A 340 13.81 -8.57 11.46
C PRO A 340 14.31 -9.83 12.15
N ALA A 341 14.88 -10.76 11.39
CA ALA A 341 15.51 -11.97 11.94
C ALA A 341 16.89 -11.71 12.59
N SER A 342 17.44 -10.52 12.40
CA SER A 342 18.78 -10.13 12.87
C SER A 342 18.73 -8.84 13.71
N PRO A 343 19.69 -8.63 14.63
CA PRO A 343 19.79 -7.38 15.39
C PRO A 343 19.79 -6.14 14.50
N THR A 344 19.06 -5.12 14.92
CA THR A 344 18.93 -3.85 14.20
C THR A 344 19.70 -2.72 14.87
N HIS A 345 20.08 -2.90 16.13
CA HIS A 345 20.83 -1.95 16.93
C HIS A 345 22.02 -2.62 17.62
N PHE A 346 23.14 -1.92 17.65
CA PHE A 346 24.43 -2.43 18.13
C PHE A 346 25.09 -1.58 19.22
N GLY A 347 24.48 -0.45 19.61
CA GLY A 347 24.94 0.36 20.72
C GLY A 347 24.69 -0.34 22.06
N GLY A 348 25.73 -0.70 22.82
CA GLY A 348 25.55 -1.35 24.13
C GLY A 348 24.99 -2.78 24.06
N GLY A 349 25.09 -3.45 22.91
CA GLY A 349 24.70 -4.85 22.69
C GLY A 349 23.71 -5.03 21.55
N ASP A 350 23.79 -6.19 20.92
CA ASP A 350 23.00 -6.61 19.76
C ASP A 350 21.52 -6.80 20.15
N ARG A 351 20.64 -5.95 19.61
CA ARG A 351 19.20 -5.94 19.93
C ARG A 351 18.35 -5.71 18.69
N ILE A 352 17.11 -6.20 18.70
CA ILE A 352 16.09 -5.87 17.72
C ILE A 352 15.23 -4.77 18.32
N LEU A 353 15.42 -3.53 17.88
CA LEU A 353 14.68 -2.36 18.36
C LEU A 353 13.88 -1.69 17.24
N ASP A 354 14.26 -1.94 16.00
CA ASP A 354 13.67 -1.34 14.80
C ASP A 354 12.83 -2.41 14.08
N TYR A 355 11.52 -2.20 14.01
CA TYR A 355 10.59 -3.12 13.36
C TYR A 355 9.32 -2.37 12.94
N ALA A 356 8.31 -3.10 12.48
CA ALA A 356 7.00 -2.53 12.20
C ALA A 356 5.86 -3.36 12.77
N ILE A 357 4.78 -2.67 13.12
CA ILE A 357 3.48 -3.24 13.48
C ILE A 357 2.51 -2.82 12.39
N THR A 358 1.82 -3.77 11.80
CA THR A 358 0.84 -3.53 10.74
C THR A 358 -0.56 -3.73 11.28
N GLY A 359 -1.54 -3.13 10.63
CA GLY A 359 -2.91 -3.55 10.82
C GLY A 359 -3.83 -3.21 9.66
N THR A 360 -4.92 -3.97 9.61
CA THR A 360 -5.91 -3.96 8.54
C THR A 360 -7.29 -4.25 9.13
N GLY A 361 -8.35 -4.08 8.34
CA GLY A 361 -9.61 -4.77 8.62
C GLY A 361 -9.42 -6.29 8.56
N ILE A 362 -10.25 -7.04 9.29
CA ILE A 362 -10.21 -8.52 9.35
C ILE A 362 -10.25 -9.15 7.95
N GLU A 363 -10.95 -8.51 7.01
CA GLU A 363 -11.14 -9.01 5.63
C GLU A 363 -9.94 -8.73 4.71
N ASN A 364 -8.97 -7.92 5.14
CA ASN A 364 -7.90 -7.38 4.29
C ASN A 364 -6.50 -7.70 4.85
N GLN A 365 -6.19 -8.98 5.06
CA GLN A 365 -4.89 -9.37 5.64
C GLN A 365 -3.72 -9.10 4.68
N ALA A 366 -2.66 -8.46 5.19
CA ALA A 366 -1.36 -8.44 4.52
C ALA A 366 -0.21 -8.59 5.49
N THR A 367 0.85 -9.22 5.00
CA THR A 367 2.09 -9.46 5.74
C THR A 367 3.24 -8.80 5.03
N LEU A 368 4.11 -8.16 5.80
CA LEU A 368 5.40 -7.66 5.33
C LEU A 368 6.50 -8.62 5.77
N THR A 369 7.48 -8.80 4.88
CA THR A 369 8.73 -9.46 5.20
C THR A 369 9.82 -8.42 5.41
N THR A 370 10.81 -8.77 6.21
CA THR A 370 11.87 -7.86 6.63
C THR A 370 13.21 -8.27 6.03
N THR A 371 13.98 -7.27 5.62
CA THR A 371 15.40 -7.40 5.31
C THR A 371 16.14 -6.24 5.98
N VAL A 372 17.41 -6.45 6.32
CA VAL A 372 18.22 -5.41 6.97
C VAL A 372 19.41 -5.06 6.09
N SER A 373 19.81 -3.79 6.11
CA SER A 373 21.03 -3.35 5.42
C SER A 373 22.29 -3.85 6.12
N GLU A 374 23.43 -3.70 5.44
CA GLU A 374 24.73 -3.68 6.14
C GLU A 374 24.80 -2.51 7.13
N ARG A 375 25.75 -2.54 8.06
CA ARG A 375 25.95 -1.45 9.03
C ARG A 375 26.21 -0.13 8.31
N THR A 376 25.49 0.91 8.73
CA THR A 376 25.56 2.25 8.17
C THR A 376 26.32 3.20 9.12
N LEU A 377 26.17 4.52 8.93
CA LEU A 377 26.79 5.56 9.79
C LEU A 377 26.04 5.79 11.12
N SER A 378 25.30 4.79 11.58
CA SER A 378 24.52 4.76 12.82
C SER A 378 24.76 3.39 13.49
N ASP A 379 24.62 3.32 14.82
CA ASP A 379 24.56 2.03 15.50
C ASP A 379 23.23 1.29 15.29
N HIS A 380 22.26 1.95 14.64
CA HIS A 380 21.08 1.33 14.03
C HIS A 380 21.28 1.09 12.53
N ILE A 381 20.69 0.01 12.01
CA ILE A 381 20.70 -0.31 10.57
C ILE A 381 19.33 -0.07 9.94
N ILE A 382 19.31 0.05 8.62
CA ILE A 382 18.07 0.24 7.88
C ILE A 382 17.31 -1.08 7.89
N VAL A 383 16.04 -1.02 8.25
CA VAL A 383 15.10 -2.13 8.10
C VAL A 383 14.21 -1.85 6.92
N LEU A 384 14.27 -2.72 5.91
CA LEU A 384 13.41 -2.68 4.74
C LEU A 384 12.26 -3.67 4.94
N PHE A 385 11.03 -3.17 4.83
CA PHE A 385 9.80 -3.95 4.88
C PHE A 385 9.23 -4.04 3.47
N ILE A 386 9.14 -5.26 2.96
CA ILE A 386 8.66 -5.55 1.61
C ILE A 386 7.70 -6.71 1.63
N HIS A 387 6.72 -6.70 0.75
CA HIS A 387 5.98 -7.92 0.45
C HIS A 387 6.82 -8.80 -0.48
N LEU A 388 7.12 -10.02 -0.05
CA LEU A 388 7.98 -10.95 -0.78
C LEU A 388 7.23 -11.51 -2.00
N PHE A 389 7.37 -10.85 -3.16
CA PHE A 389 7.16 -11.49 -4.45
C PHE A 389 8.27 -11.10 -5.43
N LEU A 390 8.94 -12.12 -5.97
CA LEU A 390 9.73 -12.03 -7.19
C LEU A 390 8.83 -11.47 -8.28
N ARG A 391 8.97 -10.17 -8.60
CA ARG A 391 8.48 -9.66 -9.88
C ARG A 391 9.22 -10.47 -10.95
N PRO A 392 8.54 -11.26 -11.80
CA PRO A 392 9.18 -11.70 -13.02
C PRO A 392 9.64 -10.42 -13.71
N THR A 393 10.94 -10.31 -13.98
CA THR A 393 11.50 -9.22 -14.78
C THR A 393 11.02 -9.40 -16.22
N GLY A 394 9.75 -9.13 -16.45
CA GLY A 394 9.10 -9.10 -17.75
C GLY A 394 8.60 -7.68 -17.94
N ARG A 395 9.22 -6.93 -18.85
CA ARG A 395 8.58 -5.73 -19.39
C ARG A 395 7.19 -6.14 -19.84
N CYS A 396 6.18 -5.35 -19.46
CA CYS A 396 4.86 -5.37 -20.08
C CYS A 396 5.06 -5.18 -21.58
N ARG A 397 5.11 -6.28 -22.33
CA ARG A 397 4.98 -6.25 -23.77
C ARG A 397 3.48 -6.27 -23.99
N ARG A 398 2.95 -5.13 -24.46
CA ARG A 398 1.69 -5.11 -25.19
C ARG A 398 1.84 -6.14 -26.31
N GLY A 399 1.17 -7.27 -26.15
CA GLY A 399 1.11 -8.36 -27.12
C GLY A 399 0.01 -8.06 -28.11
#